data_AF-A0AA38F637-F1
#
_entry.id   AF-A0AA38F637-F1
#
_cell.length_a   1.000
_cell.length_b   1.000
_cell.length_c   1.000
_cell.angle_alpha   90.00
_cell.angle_beta   90.00
_cell.angle_gamma   90.00
#
_symmetry.space_group_name_H-M   'P 1'
#
loop_
_entity.id
_entity.type
_entity.pdbx_description
1 polymer ?
#
loop_
_entity_poly.entity_id
_entity_poly.type
_entity_poly.pdbx_seq_one_letter_code
_entity_poly.pdbx_strand_id
1 'polypeptide(L)'
;DAESGLLHMEKSADKWAKNWQNEQWQEIWWEHYDAAGHAEKWADKWCQIDPNTPLEAGHAHVWHERWGEKYDGKGSAMKYTDKWAERAEAANKWSKWGDKWDEHFDQNSNGIRQGETWWEGASGERWNRTWGEGHNGSGWVHKYGKSSSGEHWDTHEEQETWYERDPHYGFSHCFENSQELRR
;
A
#
# COMPACT_ATOMS: atom_id res chain seq x y z
N ASP A 1 4.06 -25.31 -6.71
CA ASP A 1 5.46 -25.55 -7.15
C ASP A 1 5.66 -27.06 -7.38
N ALA A 2 6.76 -27.48 -8.01
CA ALA A 2 7.04 -28.91 -8.26
C ALA A 2 7.37 -29.71 -6.98
N GLU A 3 7.49 -29.06 -5.83
CA GLU A 3 7.79 -29.65 -4.52
C GLU A 3 6.52 -29.89 -3.65
N SER A 4 5.45 -29.11 -3.85
CA SER A 4 4.19 -29.17 -3.10
C SER A 4 3.06 -29.83 -3.86
N GLY A 5 3.15 -29.90 -5.20
CA GLY A 5 2.03 -30.33 -6.06
C GLY A 5 0.85 -29.35 -6.04
N LEU A 6 1.00 -28.20 -5.39
CA LEU A 6 -0.06 -27.21 -5.25
C LEU A 6 -0.20 -26.41 -6.56
N LEU A 7 -1.41 -26.44 -7.11
CA LEU A 7 -1.78 -25.63 -8.27
C LEU A 7 -1.73 -24.15 -7.87
N HIS A 8 -1.11 -23.35 -8.73
CA HIS A 8 -1.02 -21.90 -8.56
C HIS A 8 -1.15 -21.21 -9.91
N MET A 9 -1.47 -19.93 -9.86
CA MET A 9 -1.50 -19.05 -11.02
C MET A 9 -0.82 -17.74 -10.67
N GLU A 10 -0.09 -17.22 -11.65
CA GLU A 10 0.54 -15.92 -11.57
C GLU A 10 0.07 -15.05 -12.73
N LYS A 11 -0.10 -13.76 -12.43
CA LYS A 11 -0.38 -12.73 -13.41
C LYS A 11 0.53 -11.55 -13.11
N SER A 12 1.07 -10.94 -14.14
CA SER A 12 1.86 -9.71 -14.00
C SER A 12 1.79 -8.86 -15.25
N ALA A 13 2.09 -7.59 -15.09
CA ALA A 13 2.45 -6.75 -16.22
C ALA A 13 3.39 -5.63 -15.80
N ASP A 14 4.17 -5.16 -16.77
CA ASP A 14 4.92 -3.91 -16.73
C ASP A 14 4.36 -3.02 -17.83
N LYS A 15 3.66 -1.96 -17.43
CA LYS A 15 3.01 -1.01 -18.33
C LYS A 15 3.70 0.34 -18.15
N TRP A 16 4.08 0.98 -19.24
CA TRP A 16 4.65 2.32 -19.20
C TRP A 16 4.25 3.12 -20.43
N ALA A 17 4.29 4.44 -20.31
CA ALA A 17 4.20 5.33 -21.46
C ALA A 17 4.99 6.62 -21.23
N LYS A 18 5.32 7.28 -22.34
CA LYS A 18 6.01 8.56 -22.35
C LYS A 18 5.54 9.41 -23.52
N ASN A 19 5.30 10.70 -23.31
CA ASN A 19 4.94 11.63 -24.37
C ASN A 19 6.14 12.45 -24.88
N TRP A 20 5.90 13.31 -25.87
CA TRP A 20 6.90 14.17 -26.51
C TRP A 20 7.39 15.30 -25.60
N GLN A 21 6.62 15.66 -24.56
CA GLN A 21 7.03 16.56 -23.49
C GLN A 21 7.84 15.86 -22.38
N ASN A 22 8.23 14.59 -22.59
CA ASN A 22 9.00 13.80 -21.62
C ASN A 22 8.24 13.52 -20.30
N GLU A 23 6.93 13.71 -20.28
CA GLU A 23 6.06 13.24 -19.20
C GLU A 23 5.89 11.74 -19.34
N GLN A 24 5.90 11.03 -18.21
CA GLN A 24 5.98 9.58 -18.20
C GLN A 24 5.28 8.97 -16.99
N TRP A 25 4.84 7.74 -17.15
CA TRP A 25 4.31 6.93 -16.07
C TRP A 25 4.71 5.47 -16.27
N GLN A 26 4.75 4.73 -15.17
CA GLN A 26 4.91 3.29 -15.18
C GLN A 26 4.09 2.66 -14.05
N GLU A 27 3.59 1.47 -14.32
CA GLU A 27 2.92 0.60 -13.36
C GLU A 27 3.43 -0.83 -13.57
N ILE A 28 4.07 -1.38 -12.55
CA ILE A 28 4.43 -2.80 -12.47
C ILE A 28 3.53 -3.43 -11.41
N TRP A 29 2.92 -4.56 -11.75
CA TRP A 29 2.11 -5.31 -10.80
C TRP A 29 2.31 -6.81 -10.96
N TRP A 30 2.08 -7.54 -9.88
CA TRP A 30 2.13 -9.00 -9.82
C TRP A 30 1.05 -9.50 -8.88
N GLU A 31 0.44 -10.63 -9.25
CA GLU A 31 -0.55 -11.35 -8.48
C GLU A 31 -0.20 -12.84 -8.51
N HIS A 32 -0.29 -13.50 -7.36
CA HIS A 32 -0.12 -14.93 -7.20
C HIS A 32 -1.30 -15.50 -6.40
N TYR A 33 -1.83 -16.62 -6.85
CA TYR A 33 -2.93 -17.35 -6.22
C TYR A 33 -2.63 -18.83 -6.19
N ASP A 34 -2.87 -19.51 -5.07
CA ASP A 34 -2.76 -20.96 -5.00
C ASP A 34 -4.07 -21.65 -4.56
N ALA A 35 -4.15 -22.95 -4.84
CA ALA A 35 -5.31 -23.77 -4.51
C ALA A 35 -5.51 -24.00 -2.99
N ALA A 36 -4.57 -23.58 -2.13
CA ALA A 36 -4.73 -23.59 -0.68
C ALA A 36 -5.40 -22.30 -0.15
N GLY A 37 -5.72 -21.35 -1.03
CA GLY A 37 -6.34 -20.08 -0.68
C GLY A 37 -5.32 -18.96 -0.43
N HIS A 38 -4.03 -19.20 -0.64
CA HIS A 38 -3.04 -18.13 -0.59
C HIS A 38 -3.29 -17.15 -1.73
N ALA A 39 -3.20 -15.87 -1.42
CA ALA A 39 -3.21 -14.81 -2.42
C ALA A 39 -2.18 -13.74 -2.04
N GLU A 40 -1.37 -13.33 -3.00
CA GLU A 40 -0.44 -12.22 -2.84
C GLU A 40 -0.56 -11.31 -4.05
N LYS A 41 -0.69 -10.01 -3.81
CA LYS A 41 -0.81 -9.01 -4.87
C LYS A 41 -0.07 -7.75 -4.47
N TRP A 42 0.55 -7.10 -5.43
CA TRP A 42 1.15 -5.79 -5.22
C TRP A 42 1.22 -5.01 -6.53
N ALA A 43 1.34 -3.69 -6.40
CA ALA A 43 1.73 -2.83 -7.50
C ALA A 43 2.70 -1.73 -7.04
N ASP A 44 3.59 -1.33 -7.94
CA ASP A 44 4.42 -0.13 -7.85
C ASP A 44 4.09 0.78 -9.04
N LYS A 45 3.61 1.98 -8.74
CA LYS A 45 3.17 2.97 -9.72
C LYS A 45 3.92 4.27 -9.49
N TRP A 46 4.28 4.94 -10.57
CA TRP A 46 4.77 6.30 -10.48
C TRP A 46 4.45 7.09 -11.75
N CYS A 47 4.43 8.42 -11.61
CA CYS A 47 4.41 9.31 -12.76
C CYS A 47 5.28 10.55 -12.53
N GLN A 48 5.64 11.19 -13.64
CA GLN A 48 6.36 12.45 -13.67
C GLN A 48 5.85 13.34 -14.81
N ILE A 49 5.66 14.63 -14.52
CA ILE A 49 5.36 15.69 -15.49
C ILE A 49 6.48 16.74 -15.54
N ASP A 50 6.37 17.74 -16.43
CA ASP A 50 7.34 18.86 -16.50
C ASP A 50 7.38 19.62 -15.15
N PRO A 51 8.56 19.75 -14.50
CA PRO A 51 8.73 20.50 -13.25
C PRO A 51 8.32 21.98 -13.31
N ASN A 52 8.18 22.56 -14.51
CA ASN A 52 7.72 23.93 -14.71
C ASN A 52 6.19 24.03 -14.89
N THR A 53 5.48 22.91 -14.90
CA THR A 53 4.01 22.89 -14.97
C THR A 53 3.44 23.59 -13.74
N PRO A 54 2.60 24.64 -13.90
CA PRO A 54 1.91 25.24 -12.78
C PRO A 54 0.97 24.24 -12.10
N LEU A 55 1.06 24.13 -10.78
CA LEU A 55 0.27 23.19 -9.99
C LEU A 55 -0.55 23.90 -8.91
N GLU A 56 -1.78 23.42 -8.70
CA GLU A 56 -2.61 23.80 -7.56
C GLU A 56 -2.04 23.25 -6.25
N ALA A 57 -2.48 23.80 -5.12
CA ALA A 57 -2.08 23.29 -3.81
C ALA A 57 -2.51 21.82 -3.63
N GLY A 58 -1.60 20.97 -3.16
CA GLY A 58 -1.83 19.53 -3.00
C GLY A 58 -1.47 18.68 -4.23
N HIS A 59 -1.12 19.29 -5.37
CA HIS A 59 -0.63 18.59 -6.55
C HIS A 59 0.89 18.52 -6.58
N ALA A 60 1.43 17.54 -7.32
CA ALA A 60 2.85 17.25 -7.40
C ALA A 60 3.33 17.05 -8.84
N HIS A 61 4.63 17.24 -9.07
CA HIS A 61 5.26 16.97 -10.36
C HIS A 61 5.66 15.50 -10.51
N VAL A 62 5.90 14.84 -9.37
CA VAL A 62 6.19 13.41 -9.28
C VAL A 62 5.29 12.82 -8.20
N TRP A 63 4.71 11.66 -8.46
CA TRP A 63 4.05 10.85 -7.43
C TRP A 63 4.41 9.38 -7.59
N HIS A 64 4.35 8.69 -6.47
CA HIS A 64 4.58 7.27 -6.35
C HIS A 64 3.51 6.64 -5.46
N GLU A 65 3.09 5.43 -5.80
CA GLU A 65 2.20 4.61 -4.98
C GLU A 65 2.68 3.16 -5.05
N ARG A 66 2.96 2.60 -3.88
CA ARG A 66 3.12 1.16 -3.67
C ARG A 66 1.99 0.68 -2.79
N TRP A 67 1.46 -0.48 -3.11
CA TRP A 67 0.53 -1.17 -2.24
C TRP A 67 0.68 -2.67 -2.43
N GLY A 68 0.27 -3.42 -1.42
CA GLY A 68 0.19 -4.85 -1.52
C GLY A 68 -0.72 -5.45 -0.47
N GLU A 69 -1.15 -6.67 -0.74
CA GLU A 69 -1.93 -7.50 0.16
C GLU A 69 -1.48 -8.95 0.07
N LYS A 70 -1.48 -9.64 1.20
CA LYS A 70 -1.12 -11.05 1.32
C LYS A 70 -2.10 -11.74 2.25
N TYR A 71 -2.62 -12.88 1.81
CA TYR A 71 -3.54 -13.73 2.55
C TYR A 71 -2.98 -15.15 2.59
N ASP A 72 -3.04 -15.79 3.76
CA ASP A 72 -2.48 -17.13 3.96
C ASP A 72 -3.45 -18.28 3.63
N GLY A 73 -4.69 -17.95 3.23
CA GLY A 73 -5.77 -18.91 2.99
C GLY A 73 -6.43 -19.48 4.25
N LYS A 74 -6.04 -19.01 5.44
CA LYS A 74 -6.53 -19.45 6.76
C LYS A 74 -7.09 -18.31 7.60
N GLY A 75 -7.17 -17.11 7.03
CA GLY A 75 -7.74 -15.92 7.65
C GLY A 75 -6.70 -14.96 8.23
N SER A 76 -5.40 -15.20 8.04
CA SER A 76 -4.35 -14.21 8.29
C SER A 76 -4.20 -13.31 7.07
N ALA A 77 -4.06 -12.01 7.31
CA ALA A 77 -3.91 -11.01 6.27
C ALA A 77 -2.84 -9.98 6.63
N MET A 78 -2.11 -9.55 5.61
CA MET A 78 -1.21 -8.41 5.67
C MET A 78 -1.55 -7.46 4.52
N LYS A 79 -1.61 -6.16 4.79
CA LYS A 79 -1.79 -5.14 3.76
C LYS A 79 -0.87 -3.97 4.03
N TYR A 80 -0.47 -3.28 2.97
CA TYR A 80 0.29 -2.05 3.11
C TYR A 80 0.01 -1.07 1.97
N THR A 81 0.31 0.19 2.24
CA THR A 81 0.42 1.24 1.23
C THR A 81 1.61 2.13 1.59
N ASP A 82 2.31 2.62 0.57
CA ASP A 82 3.36 3.62 0.68
C ASP A 82 3.21 4.59 -0.50
N LYS A 83 2.81 5.81 -0.20
CA LYS A 83 2.53 6.88 -1.17
C LYS A 83 3.43 8.05 -0.85
N TRP A 84 4.04 8.61 -1.88
CA TRP A 84 4.76 9.86 -1.73
C TRP A 84 4.76 10.67 -3.02
N ALA A 85 5.02 11.96 -2.88
CA ALA A 85 4.97 12.91 -3.96
C ALA A 85 6.05 13.98 -3.79
N GLU A 86 6.47 14.56 -4.91
CA GLU A 86 7.49 15.61 -4.96
C GLU A 86 7.01 16.78 -5.82
N ARG A 87 7.21 18.00 -5.33
CA ARG A 87 6.88 19.25 -6.02
C ARG A 87 8.10 20.14 -6.12
N ALA A 88 8.39 20.60 -7.34
CA ALA A 88 9.37 21.65 -7.57
C ALA A 88 8.82 23.00 -7.07
N GLU A 89 9.55 23.63 -6.16
CA GLU A 89 9.25 24.97 -5.61
C GLU A 89 10.09 26.06 -6.29
N ALA A 90 11.32 25.70 -6.69
CA ALA A 90 12.25 26.54 -7.44
C ALA A 90 13.29 25.66 -8.15
N ALA A 91 14.21 26.28 -8.90
CA ALA A 91 15.31 25.57 -9.55
C ALA A 91 16.08 24.72 -8.53
N ASN A 92 16.07 23.39 -8.72
CA ASN A 92 16.70 22.38 -7.86
C ASN A 92 16.20 22.37 -6.41
N LYS A 93 14.97 22.84 -6.14
CA LYS A 93 14.37 22.82 -4.81
C LYS A 93 13.03 22.08 -4.85
N TRP A 94 12.94 21.01 -4.07
CA TRP A 94 11.80 20.11 -4.07
C TRP A 94 11.25 19.94 -2.66
N SER A 95 9.95 20.15 -2.51
CA SER A 95 9.21 19.68 -1.35
C SER A 95 8.76 18.24 -1.60
N LYS A 96 8.71 17.43 -0.54
CA LYS A 96 8.28 16.03 -0.59
C LYS A 96 7.29 15.74 0.53
N TRP A 97 6.36 14.84 0.31
CA TRP A 97 5.45 14.38 1.34
C TRP A 97 4.96 12.98 1.03
N GLY A 98 4.51 12.28 2.06
CA GLY A 98 3.98 10.95 1.88
C GLY A 98 3.18 10.44 3.07
N ASP A 99 2.47 9.35 2.80
CA ASP A 99 1.77 8.55 3.77
C ASP A 99 2.06 7.08 3.51
N LYS A 100 2.39 6.36 4.56
CA LYS A 100 2.51 4.90 4.52
C LYS A 100 1.78 4.29 5.70
N TRP A 101 1.26 3.10 5.49
CA TRP A 101 0.68 2.31 6.57
C TRP A 101 0.79 0.83 6.22
N ASP A 102 0.82 0.00 7.26
CA ASP A 102 0.75 -1.45 7.17
C ASP A 102 -0.20 -2.00 8.23
N GLU A 103 -0.79 -3.14 7.93
CA GLU A 103 -1.55 -3.94 8.88
C GLU A 103 -1.18 -5.41 8.78
N HIS A 104 -1.18 -6.08 9.91
CA HIS A 104 -0.87 -7.50 10.04
C HIS A 104 -1.84 -8.11 11.06
N PHE A 105 -2.73 -8.99 10.60
CA PHE A 105 -3.72 -9.66 11.42
C PHE A 105 -3.61 -11.16 11.28
N ASP A 106 -3.66 -11.88 12.42
CA ASP A 106 -3.76 -13.33 12.44
C ASP A 106 -5.21 -13.81 12.22
N GLN A 107 -5.39 -15.12 12.07
CA GLN A 107 -6.71 -15.75 11.94
C GLN A 107 -7.69 -15.47 13.11
N ASN A 108 -7.14 -15.11 14.28
CA ASN A 108 -7.87 -14.81 15.50
C ASN A 108 -8.03 -13.30 15.71
N SER A 109 -7.76 -12.48 14.69
CA SER A 109 -8.02 -11.05 14.72
C SER A 109 -7.12 -10.26 15.66
N ASN A 110 -6.02 -10.88 16.09
CA ASN A 110 -4.96 -10.17 16.79
C ASN A 110 -4.05 -9.55 15.75
N GLY A 111 -3.69 -8.29 15.94
CA GLY A 111 -2.91 -7.61 14.94
C GLY A 111 -2.51 -6.21 15.32
N ILE A 112 -1.73 -5.62 14.42
CA ILE A 112 -1.31 -4.24 14.49
C ILE A 112 -1.66 -3.59 13.17
N ARG A 113 -2.16 -2.36 13.25
CA ARG A 113 -2.23 -1.44 12.13
C ARG A 113 -1.48 -0.18 12.49
N GLN A 114 -0.58 0.28 11.64
CA GLN A 114 0.27 1.42 11.96
C GLN A 114 0.61 2.20 10.70
N GLY A 115 1.03 3.45 10.87
CA GLY A 115 1.40 4.29 9.76
C GLY A 115 2.15 5.54 10.14
N GLU A 116 2.58 6.24 9.11
CA GLU A 116 3.32 7.49 9.18
C GLU A 116 2.84 8.41 8.07
N THR A 117 2.59 9.66 8.40
CA THR A 117 2.50 10.76 7.44
C THR A 117 3.69 11.68 7.65
N TRP A 118 4.34 12.11 6.58
CA TRP A 118 5.54 12.92 6.66
C TRP A 118 5.59 13.99 5.56
N TRP A 119 6.37 15.03 5.81
CA TRP A 119 6.66 16.11 4.88
C TRP A 119 8.11 16.57 5.06
N GLU A 120 8.76 16.90 3.94
CA GLU A 120 10.07 17.52 3.86
C GLU A 120 9.98 18.75 2.95
N GLY A 121 10.32 19.92 3.48
CA GLY A 121 10.35 21.17 2.74
C GLY A 121 11.58 21.29 1.86
N ALA A 122 11.46 22.13 0.82
CA ALA A 122 12.54 22.47 -0.09
C ALA A 122 13.83 23.03 0.58
N SER A 123 13.77 23.48 1.84
CA SER A 123 14.94 23.98 2.59
C SER A 123 15.36 23.03 3.72
N GLY A 124 14.84 21.80 3.74
CA GLY A 124 15.20 20.76 4.71
C GLY A 124 14.38 20.77 5.99
N GLU A 125 13.32 21.60 6.07
CA GLU A 125 12.34 21.49 7.14
C GLU A 125 11.68 20.11 7.09
N ARG A 126 11.42 19.48 8.24
CA ARG A 126 10.82 18.15 8.29
C ARG A 126 9.72 18.07 9.32
N TRP A 127 8.68 17.33 8.99
CA TRP A 127 7.59 17.01 9.88
C TRP A 127 7.14 15.56 9.66
N ASN A 128 6.83 14.84 10.73
CA ASN A 128 6.17 13.55 10.62
C ASN A 128 5.22 13.29 11.79
N ARG A 129 4.23 12.43 11.56
CA ARG A 129 3.28 11.93 12.55
C ARG A 129 3.10 10.44 12.35
N THR A 130 3.42 9.67 13.37
CA THR A 130 3.23 8.21 13.41
C THR A 130 2.02 7.86 14.25
N TRP A 131 1.31 6.82 13.86
CA TRP A 131 0.16 6.29 14.60
C TRP A 131 0.16 4.76 14.56
N GLY A 132 -0.52 4.15 15.52
CA GLY A 132 -0.67 2.71 15.62
C GLY A 132 -1.93 2.32 16.37
N GLU A 133 -2.44 1.14 16.04
CA GLU A 133 -3.59 0.48 16.63
C GLU A 133 -3.20 -0.98 16.91
N GLY A 134 -3.22 -1.39 18.18
CA GLY A 134 -3.10 -2.77 18.60
C GLY A 134 -4.48 -3.39 18.79
N HIS A 135 -4.68 -4.59 18.23
CA HIS A 135 -5.94 -5.33 18.24
C HIS A 135 -5.74 -6.69 18.89
N ASN A 136 -6.66 -7.09 19.77
CA ASN A 136 -6.61 -8.35 20.52
C ASN A 136 -7.85 -9.24 20.31
N GLY A 137 -8.64 -8.97 19.27
CA GLY A 137 -9.88 -9.70 18.95
C GLY A 137 -11.06 -9.48 19.91
N SER A 138 -10.93 -8.67 20.97
CA SER A 138 -12.00 -8.45 21.97
C SER A 138 -12.86 -7.21 21.72
N GLY A 139 -12.56 -6.42 20.68
CA GLY A 139 -13.16 -5.09 20.45
C GLY A 139 -12.46 -3.95 21.20
N TRP A 140 -11.51 -4.26 22.10
CA TRP A 140 -10.61 -3.26 22.68
C TRP A 140 -9.45 -2.96 21.75
N VAL A 141 -9.29 -1.68 21.40
CA VAL A 141 -8.23 -1.19 20.53
C VAL A 141 -7.28 -0.30 21.33
N HIS A 142 -5.98 -0.61 21.26
CA HIS A 142 -4.91 0.21 21.82
C HIS A 142 -4.43 1.20 20.76
N LYS A 143 -4.74 2.49 20.91
CA LYS A 143 -4.36 3.55 19.96
C LYS A 143 -3.21 4.36 20.50
N TYR A 144 -2.16 4.52 19.72
CA TYR A 144 -0.97 5.26 20.12
C TYR A 144 -0.37 6.04 18.95
N GLY A 145 0.45 7.04 19.26
CA GLY A 145 1.15 7.78 18.24
C GLY A 145 1.85 9.02 18.76
N LYS A 146 2.58 9.68 17.85
CA LYS A 146 3.37 10.88 18.14
C LYS A 146 3.64 11.69 16.89
N SER A 147 3.95 12.96 17.08
CA SER A 147 4.36 13.89 16.03
C SER A 147 5.73 14.50 16.36
N SER A 148 6.53 14.82 15.34
CA SER A 148 7.76 15.62 15.51
C SER A 148 7.47 17.02 16.05
N SER A 149 6.22 17.48 16.01
CA SER A 149 5.76 18.74 16.60
C SER A 149 5.40 18.64 18.10
N GLY A 150 5.60 17.49 18.74
CA GLY A 150 5.42 17.29 20.19
C GLY A 150 4.08 16.68 20.62
N GLU A 151 3.15 16.45 19.69
CA GLU A 151 1.92 15.69 19.98
C GLU A 151 2.27 14.23 20.32
N HIS A 152 1.56 13.66 21.29
CA HIS A 152 1.58 12.22 21.59
C HIS A 152 0.25 11.77 22.19
N TRP A 153 -0.10 10.52 21.98
CA TRP A 153 -1.28 9.89 22.59
C TRP A 153 -1.06 8.40 22.80
N ASP A 154 -1.73 7.86 23.81
CA ASP A 154 -1.75 6.45 24.16
C ASP A 154 -3.06 6.18 24.91
N THR A 155 -4.03 5.56 24.25
CA THR A 155 -5.39 5.37 24.75
C THR A 155 -5.91 3.98 24.42
N HIS A 156 -6.90 3.53 25.18
CA HIS A 156 -7.64 2.29 24.93
C HIS A 156 -9.12 2.62 24.79
N GLU A 157 -9.76 2.12 23.75
CA GLU A 157 -11.20 2.32 23.53
C GLU A 157 -11.85 1.05 22.98
N GLU A 158 -13.14 0.88 23.30
CA GLU A 158 -13.98 -0.17 22.73
C GLU A 158 -14.49 0.32 21.37
N GLN A 159 -14.26 -0.46 20.32
CA GLN A 159 -14.64 -0.14 18.96
C GLN A 159 -15.08 -1.40 18.20
N GLU A 160 -16.08 -1.26 17.33
CA GLU A 160 -16.38 -2.28 16.33
C GLU A 160 -15.23 -2.33 15.32
N THR A 161 -14.54 -3.47 15.25
CA THR A 161 -13.39 -3.68 14.37
C THR A 161 -13.74 -4.65 13.26
N TRP A 162 -13.23 -4.37 12.07
CA TRP A 162 -13.34 -5.22 10.90
C TRP A 162 -11.98 -5.27 10.20
N TYR A 163 -11.56 -6.46 9.80
CA TYR A 163 -10.35 -6.72 9.05
C TYR A 163 -10.70 -7.75 7.97
N GLU A 164 -10.22 -7.50 6.76
CA GLU A 164 -10.43 -8.40 5.63
C GLU A 164 -9.60 -9.65 5.82
N ARG A 165 -10.24 -10.82 5.76
CA ARG A 165 -9.57 -12.12 5.94
C ARG A 165 -9.41 -12.88 4.65
N ASP A 166 -10.21 -12.53 3.66
CA ASP A 166 -10.28 -13.24 2.40
C ASP A 166 -9.89 -12.29 1.25
N PRO A 167 -9.08 -12.76 0.29
CA PRO A 167 -8.76 -11.93 -0.85
C PRO A 167 -10.01 -11.73 -1.72
N HIS A 168 -10.14 -10.54 -2.31
CA HIS A 168 -11.24 -10.25 -3.24
C HIS A 168 -11.32 -11.24 -4.43
N TYR A 169 -10.17 -11.77 -4.86
CA TYR A 169 -10.05 -12.84 -5.86
C TYR A 169 -9.12 -13.92 -5.33
N GLY A 170 -9.43 -15.18 -5.62
CA GLY A 170 -8.64 -16.33 -5.24
C GLY A 170 -8.41 -17.25 -6.45
N PHE A 171 -7.73 -18.38 -6.23
CA PHE A 171 -7.39 -19.31 -7.30
C PHE A 171 -8.61 -19.73 -8.14
N SER A 172 -9.70 -20.21 -7.53
CA SER A 172 -10.87 -20.66 -8.29
C SER A 172 -11.46 -19.55 -9.16
N HIS A 173 -11.57 -18.33 -8.62
CA HIS A 173 -12.06 -17.16 -9.37
C HIS A 173 -11.18 -16.86 -10.59
N CYS A 174 -9.86 -16.89 -10.45
CA CYS A 174 -8.95 -16.63 -11.57
C CYS A 174 -8.97 -17.78 -12.60
N PHE A 175 -9.12 -19.03 -12.16
CA PHE A 175 -9.11 -20.20 -13.02
C PHE A 175 -10.39 -20.25 -13.87
N GLU A 176 -11.54 -20.01 -13.23
CA GLU A 176 -12.85 -19.97 -13.90
C GLU A 176 -12.96 -18.83 -14.92
N ASN A 177 -12.24 -17.72 -14.71
CA ASN A 177 -12.20 -16.61 -15.67
C ASN A 177 -11.21 -16.83 -16.81
N SER A 178 -10.29 -17.79 -16.71
CA SER A 178 -9.33 -18.07 -17.78
C SER A 178 -9.91 -19.05 -18.79
N GLN A 179 -10.15 -18.59 -20.02
CA GLN A 179 -10.61 -19.49 -21.09
C GLN A 179 -9.52 -20.47 -21.54
N GLU A 180 -8.27 -20.00 -21.62
CA GLU A 180 -7.14 -20.81 -22.09
C GLU A 180 -6.77 -21.93 -21.10
N LEU A 181 -6.90 -21.70 -19.79
CA LEU A 181 -6.60 -22.74 -18.78
C LEU A 181 -7.71 -23.79 -18.62
N ARG A 182 -8.89 -23.55 -19.22
CA ARG A 182 -10.04 -24.47 -19.18
C ARG A 182 -10.21 -25.28 -20.47
N ARG A 183 -9.34 -25.08 -21.46
CA ARG A 183 -9.28 -25.89 -22.69
C ARG A 183 -8.49 -27.17 -22.44
#